data_AF-Q5C3V3-F1
#
_entry.id   AF-Q5C3V3-F1
#
_cell.length_a   1.000
_cell.length_b   1.000
_cell.length_c   1.000
_cell.angle_alpha   90.00
_cell.angle_beta   90.00
_cell.angle_gamma   90.00
#
_symmetry.space_group_name_H-M   'P 1'
#
loop_
_entity.id
_entity.type
_entity.pdbx_description
1 polymer ?
#
loop_
_entity_poly.entity_id
_entity_poly.type
_entity_poly.pdbx_seq_one_letter_code
_entity_poly.pdbx_strand_id
1 'polypeptide(L)'
;PGHVVLQSSQTQKKLRKKILAHRPVLFEVKTIGDEYFTFITKCKNPKACTILLRGASKDVLNEVERNLQDAMNVARNVMLEQRLVPGGGAVEMALAYELTEKSKLVNSAVQQMVYLAMAQALEVIPKTLAKNCGANVLRLITELRARHATDPAKYWTYGVNGVSGRIVDMKELNIWDPLTVKAQTLKTAIETAILLLRIDDVVSGVKKQSGENTPAPPAPE
;
A
#
# COMPACT_ATOMS: atom_id res chain seq x y z
N PRO A 1 -27.74 37.40 7.83
CA PRO A 1 -28.49 36.22 8.32
C PRO A 1 -27.51 35.11 8.78
N GLY A 2 -27.27 34.85 10.06
CA GLY A 2 -27.90 35.35 11.26
C GLY A 2 -26.91 35.35 12.44
N HIS A 3 -27.21 36.22 13.40
CA HIS A 3 -26.56 36.32 14.70
C HIS A 3 -26.76 35.03 15.51
N VAL A 4 -25.71 34.58 16.18
CA VAL A 4 -25.84 33.76 17.40
C VAL A 4 -25.21 34.53 18.54
N VAL A 5 -26.06 35.33 19.21
CA VAL A 5 -25.77 35.94 20.51
C VAL A 5 -25.91 34.84 21.55
N LEU A 6 -24.79 34.40 22.14
CA LEU A 6 -24.83 33.46 23.27
C LEU A 6 -25.04 34.24 24.57
N GLN A 7 -26.31 34.52 24.87
CA GLN A 7 -26.77 34.84 26.23
C GLN A 7 -26.69 33.62 27.16
N SER A 8 -26.59 33.90 28.46
CA SER A 8 -26.54 33.01 29.64
C SER A 8 -25.13 32.58 30.12
N SER A 9 -24.56 33.40 31.01
CA SER A 9 -23.20 33.27 31.58
C SER A 9 -23.03 32.12 32.59
N GLN A 10 -24.10 31.41 32.97
CA GLN A 10 -24.04 30.33 33.97
C GLN A 10 -23.97 28.92 33.37
N THR A 11 -24.60 28.68 32.21
CA THR A 11 -24.68 27.33 31.60
C THR A 11 -23.37 26.96 30.88
N GLN A 12 -22.69 27.92 30.23
CA GLN A 12 -21.36 27.70 29.64
C GLN A 12 -20.26 27.42 30.69
N LYS A 13 -20.37 27.98 31.91
CA LYS A 13 -19.39 27.74 32.99
C LYS A 13 -19.45 26.29 33.51
N LYS A 14 -20.63 25.66 33.52
CA LYS A 14 -20.80 24.27 33.97
C LYS A 14 -20.29 23.25 32.94
N LEU A 15 -20.48 23.50 31.63
CA LEU A 15 -19.92 22.62 30.59
C LEU A 15 -18.40 22.75 30.46
N ARG A 16 -17.85 23.98 30.56
CA ARG A 16 -16.39 24.20 30.55
C ARG A 16 -15.69 23.52 31.72
N LYS A 17 -16.25 23.57 32.94
CA LYS A 17 -15.60 22.99 34.14
C LYS A 17 -15.55 21.47 34.14
N LYS A 18 -16.49 20.76 33.49
CA LYS A 18 -16.47 19.28 33.44
C LYS A 18 -15.42 18.72 32.48
N ILE A 19 -15.07 19.46 31.43
CA ILE A 19 -14.12 19.02 30.38
C ILE A 19 -12.69 19.50 30.69
N LEU A 20 -12.52 20.65 31.36
CA LEU A 20 -11.20 21.26 31.62
C LEU A 20 -10.48 20.74 32.89
N ALA A 21 -11.02 19.70 33.54
CA ALA A 21 -10.59 19.30 34.88
C ALA A 21 -9.51 18.19 34.93
N HIS A 22 -8.91 17.78 33.82
CA HIS A 22 -8.00 16.62 33.84
C HIS A 22 -6.63 16.91 33.22
N ARG A 23 -5.69 17.24 34.12
CA ARG A 23 -4.24 16.93 34.10
C ARG A 23 -3.32 17.99 33.47
N PRO A 24 -2.04 18.06 33.90
CA PRO A 24 -1.09 19.05 33.41
C PRO A 24 -0.88 18.86 31.91
N VAL A 25 -1.25 19.88 31.15
CA VAL A 25 -1.04 19.95 29.71
C VAL A 25 -0.18 21.19 29.49
N LEU A 26 0.92 21.04 28.76
CA LEU A 26 1.77 22.16 28.40
C LEU A 26 1.18 22.83 27.17
N PHE A 27 0.81 24.10 27.34
CA PHE A 27 0.34 24.95 26.26
C PHE A 27 1.47 25.90 25.86
N GLU A 28 1.92 25.84 24.61
CA GLU A 28 2.94 26.74 24.09
C GLU A 28 2.53 27.25 22.70
N VAL A 29 2.73 28.54 22.46
CA VAL A 29 2.61 29.12 21.11
C VAL A 29 4.01 29.32 20.57
N LYS A 30 4.30 28.75 19.41
CA LYS A 30 5.59 28.89 18.74
C LYS A 30 5.38 29.40 17.32
N THR A 31 6.22 30.33 16.90
CA THR A 31 6.29 30.76 15.52
C THR A 31 7.11 29.76 14.72
N ILE A 32 6.59 29.35 13.57
CA ILE A 32 7.29 28.49 12.63
C ILE A 32 7.13 29.12 11.25
N GLY A 33 8.24 29.63 10.71
CA GLY A 33 8.16 30.54 9.56
C GLY A 33 7.45 31.83 9.97
N ASP A 34 6.47 32.25 9.16
CA ASP A 34 5.69 33.47 9.39
C ASP A 34 4.34 33.19 10.07
N GLU A 35 4.08 31.95 10.50
CA GLU A 35 2.82 31.52 11.11
C GLU A 35 2.98 31.15 12.59
N TYR A 36 1.91 31.40 13.36
CA TYR A 36 1.82 31.02 14.77
C TYR A 36 1.13 29.67 14.92
N PHE A 37 1.85 28.71 15.50
CA PHE A 37 1.33 27.39 15.84
C PHE A 37 1.09 27.28 17.34
N THR A 38 -0.07 26.73 17.71
CA THR A 38 -0.40 26.43 19.11
C THR A 38 -0.17 24.95 19.36
N PHE A 39 0.76 24.63 20.25
CA PHE A 39 1.09 23.27 20.64
C PHE A 39 0.49 22.94 22.00
N ILE A 40 -0.17 21.79 22.05
CA ILE A 40 -0.73 21.19 23.25
C ILE A 40 0.06 19.90 23.49
N THR A 41 1.03 19.94 24.40
CA THR A 41 1.98 18.85 24.63
C THR A 41 1.92 18.33 26.06
N LYS A 42 2.63 17.22 26.34
CA LYS A 42 2.68 16.55 27.66
C LYS A 42 1.31 16.09 28.19
N CYS A 43 0.37 15.78 27.29
CA CYS A 43 -0.92 15.20 27.65
C CYS A 43 -0.74 13.79 28.24
N LYS A 44 -1.31 13.53 29.42
CA LYS A 44 -1.30 12.19 30.04
C LYS A 44 -2.37 11.29 29.39
N ASN A 45 -1.94 10.23 28.70
CA ASN A 45 -2.77 9.29 27.94
C ASN A 45 -3.54 9.95 26.76
N PRO A 46 -2.84 10.50 25.76
CA PRO A 46 -3.49 11.15 24.62
C PRO A 46 -4.15 10.10 23.72
N LYS A 47 -5.41 10.35 23.33
CA LYS A 47 -6.14 9.52 22.35
C LYS A 47 -5.90 9.91 20.88
N ALA A 48 -5.28 11.06 20.66
CA ALA A 48 -4.92 11.59 19.35
C ALA A 48 -3.53 12.22 19.44
N CYS A 49 -2.77 12.12 18.36
CA CYS A 49 -1.46 12.75 18.22
C CYS A 49 -1.42 13.50 16.89
N THR A 50 -0.62 14.57 16.85
CA THR A 50 -0.40 15.37 15.65
C THR A 50 1.09 15.32 15.33
N ILE A 51 1.42 15.04 14.08
CA ILE A 51 2.78 15.09 13.56
C ILE A 51 2.87 16.31 12.65
N LEU A 52 3.76 17.25 12.99
CA LEU A 52 4.00 18.44 12.16
C LEU A 52 5.14 18.15 11.18
N LEU A 53 4.81 18.06 9.89
CA LEU A 53 5.78 17.85 8.81
C LEU A 53 6.32 19.19 8.32
N ARG A 54 7.63 19.24 8.04
CA ARG A 54 8.29 20.37 7.38
C ARG A 54 9.15 19.86 6.22
N GLY A 55 9.14 20.59 5.11
CA GLY A 55 9.85 20.22 3.89
C GLY A 55 10.13 21.43 3.02
N ALA A 56 11.08 21.30 2.09
CA ALA A 56 11.52 22.39 1.22
C ALA A 56 10.49 22.78 0.15
N SER A 57 9.62 21.85 -0.26
CA SER A 57 8.55 22.06 -1.22
C SER A 57 7.27 21.36 -0.79
N LYS A 58 6.14 21.82 -1.34
CA LYS A 58 4.83 21.18 -1.13
C LYS A 58 4.81 19.74 -1.64
N ASP A 59 5.49 19.45 -2.74
CA ASP A 59 5.54 18.11 -3.31
C ASP A 59 6.26 17.12 -2.40
N VAL A 60 7.39 17.53 -1.82
CA VAL A 60 8.12 16.71 -0.82
C VAL A 60 7.26 16.49 0.42
N LEU A 61 6.55 17.52 0.89
CA LEU A 61 5.64 17.39 2.03
C LEU A 61 4.51 16.39 1.76
N ASN A 62 3.86 16.50 0.61
CA ASN A 62 2.79 15.59 0.21
C ASN A 62 3.28 14.14 0.11
N GLU A 63 4.51 13.93 -0.38
CA GLU A 63 5.10 12.60 -0.48
C GLU A 63 5.46 12.03 0.90
N VAL A 64 6.00 12.84 1.81
CA VAL A 64 6.28 12.41 3.18
C VAL A 64 4.98 12.10 3.93
N GLU A 65 3.93 12.89 3.75
CA GLU A 65 2.62 12.62 4.33
C GLU A 65 2.06 11.27 3.86
N ARG A 66 2.12 10.98 2.55
CA ARG A 66 1.71 9.69 1.98
C ARG A 66 2.50 8.52 2.57
N ASN A 67 3.82 8.62 2.60
CA ASN A 67 4.69 7.57 3.16
C ASN A 67 4.44 7.33 4.65
N LEU A 68 4.19 8.40 5.43
CA LEU A 68 3.84 8.28 6.84
C LEU A 68 2.47 7.60 7.01
N GLN A 69 1.49 7.96 6.19
CA GLN A 69 0.17 7.35 6.21
C GLN A 69 0.24 5.85 5.90
N ASP A 70 1.05 5.45 4.92
CA ASP A 70 1.26 4.04 4.58
C ASP A 70 1.92 3.27 5.74
N ALA A 71 2.96 3.83 6.35
CA ALA A 71 3.61 3.22 7.52
C ALA A 71 2.64 3.06 8.71
N MET A 72 1.80 4.06 8.98
CA MET A 72 0.80 4.00 10.03
C MET A 72 -0.30 2.96 9.74
N ASN A 73 -0.70 2.82 8.47
CA ASN A 73 -1.63 1.78 8.05
C ASN A 73 -1.05 0.38 8.21
N VAL A 74 0.24 0.17 7.90
CA VAL A 74 0.95 -1.08 8.16
C VAL A 74 0.98 -1.39 9.65
N ALA A 75 1.37 -0.41 10.49
CA ALA A 75 1.39 -0.57 11.94
C ALA A 75 0.00 -0.93 12.49
N ARG A 76 -1.06 -0.27 12.00
CA ARG A 76 -2.45 -0.60 12.34
C ARG A 76 -2.80 -2.04 11.95
N ASN A 77 -2.44 -2.49 10.75
CA ASN A 77 -2.72 -3.84 10.30
C ASN A 77 -2.03 -4.88 11.18
N VAL A 78 -0.78 -4.65 11.57
CA VAL A 78 -0.04 -5.54 12.48
C VAL A 78 -0.66 -5.56 13.88
N MET A 79 -1.16 -4.42 14.37
CA MET A 79 -1.88 -4.36 15.65
C MET A 79 -3.19 -5.13 15.63
N LEU A 80 -3.91 -5.13 14.50
CA LEU A 80 -5.18 -5.84 14.34
C LEU A 80 -4.98 -7.34 14.08
N GLU A 81 -4.01 -7.70 13.25
CA GLU A 81 -3.63 -9.09 12.96
C GLU A 81 -2.12 -9.27 13.04
N GLN A 82 -1.67 -10.00 14.05
CA GLN A 82 -0.25 -10.19 14.39
C GLN A 82 0.42 -11.30 13.58
N ARG A 83 0.05 -11.47 12.31
CA ARG A 83 0.62 -12.48 11.41
C ARG A 83 1.48 -11.82 10.36
N LEU A 84 2.74 -12.24 10.29
CA LEU A 84 3.75 -11.69 9.39
C LEU A 84 4.29 -12.78 8.47
N VAL A 85 4.75 -12.36 7.31
CA VAL A 85 5.38 -13.22 6.30
C VAL A 85 6.64 -12.53 5.75
N PRO A 86 7.66 -13.29 5.29
CA PRO A 86 8.92 -12.70 4.85
C PRO A 86 8.72 -11.85 3.59
N GLY A 87 9.34 -10.67 3.56
CA GLY A 87 9.24 -9.77 2.41
C GLY A 87 10.17 -10.13 1.26
N GLY A 88 10.55 -9.14 0.44
CA GLY A 88 11.60 -9.28 -0.57
C GLY A 88 11.33 -10.30 -1.69
N GLY A 89 10.06 -10.63 -1.95
CA GLY A 89 9.69 -11.66 -2.93
C GLY A 89 9.82 -13.10 -2.43
N ALA A 90 10.12 -13.32 -1.15
CA ALA A 90 10.31 -14.65 -0.57
C ALA A 90 8.99 -15.44 -0.54
N VAL A 91 7.90 -14.81 -0.07
CA VAL A 91 6.56 -15.42 -0.02
C VAL A 91 6.09 -15.79 -1.42
N GLU A 92 6.25 -14.89 -2.38
CA GLU A 92 5.84 -15.11 -3.75
C GLU A 92 6.59 -16.28 -4.38
N MET A 93 7.89 -16.43 -4.10
CA MET A 93 8.68 -17.56 -4.57
C MET A 93 8.27 -18.88 -3.88
N ALA A 94 8.04 -18.86 -2.57
CA ALA A 94 7.58 -20.03 -1.83
C ALA A 94 6.20 -20.51 -2.33
N LEU A 95 5.29 -19.57 -2.59
CA LEU A 95 3.98 -19.86 -3.18
C LEU A 95 4.12 -20.39 -4.62
N ALA A 96 5.02 -19.83 -5.42
CA ALA A 96 5.29 -20.32 -6.78
C ALA A 96 5.79 -21.78 -6.77
N TYR A 97 6.68 -22.12 -5.83
CA TYR A 97 7.13 -23.50 -5.63
C TYR A 97 5.96 -24.41 -5.26
N GLU A 98 5.15 -24.05 -4.26
CA GLU A 98 4.00 -24.85 -3.82
C GLU A 98 2.97 -25.07 -4.94
N LEU A 99 2.68 -24.03 -5.74
CA LEU A 99 1.80 -24.15 -6.91
C LEU A 99 2.39 -25.07 -7.98
N THR A 100 3.71 -25.06 -8.15
CA THR A 100 4.41 -25.95 -9.08
C THR A 100 4.32 -27.41 -8.61
N GLU A 101 4.49 -27.69 -7.32
CA GLU A 101 4.32 -29.04 -6.78
C GLU A 101 2.87 -29.51 -6.91
N LYS A 102 1.90 -28.65 -6.62
CA LYS A 102 0.48 -28.96 -6.83
C LYS A 102 0.15 -29.26 -8.29
N SER A 103 0.80 -28.57 -9.24
CA SER A 103 0.59 -28.84 -10.66
C SER A 103 0.93 -30.28 -11.06
N LYS A 104 1.91 -30.92 -10.39
CA LYS A 104 2.32 -32.30 -10.64
C LYS A 104 1.30 -33.34 -10.15
N LEU A 105 0.48 -32.96 -9.17
CA LEU A 105 -0.54 -33.83 -8.57
C LEU A 105 -1.86 -33.84 -9.37
N VAL A 106 -1.99 -32.94 -10.34
CA VAL A 106 -3.23 -32.74 -11.10
C VAL A 106 -3.21 -33.54 -12.39
N ASN A 107 -4.27 -34.30 -12.65
CA ASN A 107 -4.37 -35.21 -13.80
C ASN A 107 -4.75 -34.51 -15.11
N SER A 108 -5.32 -33.29 -15.05
CA SER A 108 -5.73 -32.54 -16.25
C SER A 108 -4.60 -31.63 -16.73
N ALA A 109 -4.18 -31.82 -17.98
CA ALA A 109 -3.15 -30.99 -18.61
C ALA A 109 -3.51 -29.50 -18.61
N VAL A 110 -4.79 -29.16 -18.81
CA VAL A 110 -5.26 -27.77 -18.79
C VAL A 110 -5.09 -27.15 -17.39
N GLN A 111 -5.51 -27.88 -16.35
CA GLN A 111 -5.36 -27.39 -14.97
C GLN A 111 -3.89 -27.27 -14.58
N GLN A 112 -3.05 -28.23 -14.99
CA GLN A 112 -1.60 -28.18 -14.77
C GLN A 112 -0.99 -26.90 -15.35
N MET A 113 -1.36 -26.53 -16.59
CA MET A 113 -0.88 -25.29 -17.22
C MET A 113 -1.30 -24.04 -16.42
N VAL A 114 -2.51 -24.01 -15.87
CA VAL A 114 -2.98 -22.88 -15.06
C VAL A 114 -2.16 -22.73 -13.77
N TYR A 115 -1.87 -23.82 -13.07
CA TYR A 115 -1.00 -23.79 -11.87
C TYR A 115 0.40 -23.28 -12.20
N LEU A 116 1.00 -23.77 -13.30
CA LEU A 116 2.32 -23.34 -13.74
C LEU A 116 2.33 -21.87 -14.17
N ALA A 117 1.31 -21.40 -14.87
CA ALA A 117 1.17 -20.00 -15.27
C ALA A 117 1.06 -19.08 -14.05
N MET A 118 0.27 -19.47 -13.04
CA MET A 118 0.17 -18.74 -11.77
C MET A 118 1.51 -18.71 -11.02
N ALA A 119 2.21 -19.84 -10.94
CA ALA A 119 3.53 -19.90 -10.31
C ALA A 119 4.52 -18.95 -11.00
N GLN A 120 4.55 -18.96 -12.34
CA GLN A 120 5.41 -18.06 -13.12
C GLN A 120 5.04 -16.58 -12.96
N ALA A 121 3.75 -16.27 -12.81
CA ALA A 121 3.27 -14.92 -12.59
C ALA A 121 3.73 -14.35 -11.24
N LEU A 122 3.73 -15.16 -10.17
CA LEU A 122 4.22 -14.73 -8.85
C LEU A 122 5.70 -14.35 -8.85
N GLU A 123 6.51 -14.97 -9.71
CA GLU A 123 7.93 -14.61 -9.84
C GLU A 123 8.18 -13.20 -10.39
N VAL A 124 7.14 -12.50 -10.89
CA VAL A 124 7.29 -11.13 -11.38
C VAL A 124 7.81 -10.17 -10.31
N ILE A 125 7.43 -10.40 -9.04
CA ILE A 125 7.84 -9.55 -7.91
C ILE A 125 9.35 -9.66 -7.66
N PRO A 126 9.93 -10.85 -7.39
CA PRO A 126 11.38 -10.98 -7.23
C PRO A 126 12.15 -10.63 -8.53
N LYS A 127 11.59 -10.88 -9.72
CA LYS A 127 12.20 -10.45 -11.00
C LYS A 127 12.33 -8.92 -11.08
N THR A 128 11.28 -8.21 -10.69
CA THR A 128 11.24 -6.75 -10.72
C THR A 128 12.20 -6.17 -9.68
N LEU A 129 12.27 -6.75 -8.48
CA LEU A 129 13.26 -6.38 -7.47
C LEU A 129 14.69 -6.55 -8.02
N ALA A 130 15.00 -7.72 -8.57
CA ALA A 130 16.32 -7.98 -9.14
C ALA A 130 16.68 -7.00 -10.26
N LYS A 131 15.72 -6.67 -11.12
CA LYS A 131 15.89 -5.68 -12.20
C LYS A 131 16.16 -4.27 -11.65
N ASN A 132 15.39 -3.83 -10.66
CA ASN A 132 15.51 -2.51 -10.06
C ASN A 132 16.83 -2.33 -9.30
N CYS A 133 17.39 -3.42 -8.75
CA CYS A 133 18.70 -3.41 -8.10
C CYS A 133 19.88 -3.52 -9.08
N GLY A 134 19.64 -3.64 -10.39
CA GLY A 134 20.69 -3.85 -11.40
C GLY A 134 21.36 -5.23 -11.34
N ALA A 135 20.74 -6.22 -10.70
CA ALA A 135 21.25 -7.58 -10.63
C ALA A 135 20.99 -8.34 -11.94
N ASN A 136 21.75 -9.42 -12.17
CA ASN A 136 21.46 -10.34 -13.27
C ASN A 136 20.19 -11.14 -12.95
N VAL A 137 19.06 -10.69 -13.51
CA VAL A 137 17.72 -11.23 -13.24
C VAL A 137 17.63 -12.73 -13.48
N LEU A 138 18.17 -13.22 -14.60
CA LEU A 138 18.10 -14.64 -14.95
C LEU A 138 18.85 -15.49 -13.91
N ARG A 139 20.11 -15.14 -13.64
CA ARG A 139 20.94 -15.88 -12.67
C ARG A 139 20.31 -15.87 -11.28
N LEU A 140 19.85 -14.70 -10.82
CA LEU A 140 19.30 -14.54 -9.48
C LEU A 140 18.01 -15.35 -9.31
N ILE A 141 17.09 -15.30 -10.27
CA ILE A 141 15.83 -16.04 -10.17
C ILE A 141 16.06 -17.54 -10.26
N THR A 142 16.96 -18.00 -11.13
CA THR A 142 17.31 -19.43 -11.21
C THR A 142 17.92 -19.92 -9.89
N GLU A 143 18.84 -19.15 -9.30
CA GLU A 143 19.44 -19.48 -8.01
C GLU A 143 18.40 -19.47 -6.88
N LEU A 144 17.51 -18.46 -6.86
CA LEU A 144 16.47 -18.34 -5.85
C LEU A 144 15.47 -19.51 -5.95
N ARG A 145 15.05 -19.89 -7.16
CA ARG A 145 14.19 -21.05 -7.39
C ARG A 145 14.86 -22.34 -6.91
N ALA A 146 16.14 -22.54 -7.22
CA ALA A 146 16.89 -23.72 -6.79
C ALA A 146 16.97 -23.83 -5.26
N ARG A 147 17.18 -22.71 -4.56
CA ARG A 147 17.18 -22.68 -3.09
C ARG A 147 15.83 -23.09 -2.50
N HIS A 148 14.74 -22.48 -2.99
CA HIS A 148 13.38 -22.82 -2.54
C HIS A 148 13.00 -24.28 -2.82
N ALA A 149 13.54 -24.88 -3.89
CA ALA A 149 13.32 -26.30 -4.21
C ALA A 149 14.17 -27.28 -3.39
N THR A 150 15.31 -26.85 -2.83
CA THR A 150 16.25 -27.75 -2.12
C THR A 150 15.71 -28.18 -0.77
N ASP A 151 15.21 -27.22 0.02
CA ASP A 151 14.57 -27.46 1.32
C ASP A 151 13.50 -26.38 1.52
N PRO A 152 12.26 -26.64 1.10
CA PRO A 152 11.19 -25.65 1.13
C PRO A 152 10.86 -25.18 2.55
N ALA A 153 10.96 -26.08 3.54
CA ALA A 153 10.66 -25.76 4.94
C ALA A 153 11.71 -24.85 5.57
N LYS A 154 12.96 -24.93 5.10
CA LYS A 154 14.06 -24.10 5.58
C LYS A 154 14.24 -22.80 4.80
N TYR A 155 14.07 -22.84 3.47
CA TYR A 155 14.43 -21.73 2.59
C TYR A 155 13.25 -20.84 2.16
N TRP A 156 12.03 -21.06 2.67
CA TRP A 156 10.86 -20.24 2.37
C TRP A 156 11.02 -18.74 2.71
N THR A 157 11.96 -18.37 3.60
CA THR A 157 12.25 -16.98 3.97
C THR A 157 13.27 -16.29 3.07
N TYR A 158 13.87 -17.01 2.11
CA TYR A 158 14.88 -16.42 1.23
C TYR A 158 14.23 -15.57 0.15
N GLY A 159 14.72 -14.34 0.01
CA GLY A 159 14.23 -13.36 -0.97
C GLY A 159 15.36 -12.55 -1.59
N VAL A 160 14.99 -11.49 -2.29
CA VAL A 160 15.91 -10.55 -2.93
C VAL A 160 16.09 -9.33 -2.04
N ASN A 161 17.33 -9.04 -1.65
CA ASN A 161 17.64 -7.80 -0.94
C ASN A 161 17.63 -6.61 -1.92
N GLY A 162 16.72 -5.67 -1.69
CA GLY A 162 16.52 -4.48 -2.52
C GLY A 162 17.69 -3.48 -2.59
N VAL A 163 18.66 -3.59 -1.68
CA VAL A 163 19.84 -2.69 -1.61
C VAL A 163 21.05 -3.36 -2.25
N SER A 164 21.33 -4.61 -1.90
CA SER A 164 22.53 -5.32 -2.38
C SER A 164 22.30 -6.10 -3.68
N GLY A 165 21.05 -6.34 -4.07
CA GLY A 165 20.71 -7.17 -5.23
C GLY A 165 21.10 -8.64 -5.06
N ARG A 166 21.30 -9.12 -3.82
CA ARG A 166 21.68 -10.50 -3.51
C ARG A 166 20.54 -11.29 -2.87
N ILE A 167 20.64 -12.60 -2.94
CA ILE A 167 19.71 -13.52 -2.26
C ILE A 167 20.12 -13.62 -0.79
N VAL A 168 19.22 -13.28 0.12
CA VAL A 168 19.45 -13.26 1.56
C VAL A 168 18.22 -13.83 2.28
N ASP A 169 18.41 -14.36 3.49
CA ASP A 169 17.30 -14.71 4.37
C ASP A 169 16.63 -13.43 4.89
N MET A 170 15.34 -13.25 4.57
CA MET A 170 14.59 -12.07 5.01
C MET A 170 14.37 -12.04 6.52
N LYS A 171 14.44 -13.20 7.19
CA LYS A 171 14.39 -13.30 8.65
C LYS A 171 15.61 -12.64 9.30
N GLU A 172 16.80 -12.87 8.75
CA GLU A 172 18.04 -12.27 9.25
C GLU A 172 18.06 -10.74 9.05
N LEU A 173 17.42 -10.26 7.97
CA LEU A 173 17.28 -8.83 7.69
C LEU A 173 16.11 -8.15 8.42
N ASN A 174 15.29 -8.90 9.16
CA ASN A 174 14.06 -8.42 9.78
C ASN A 174 13.08 -7.73 8.81
N ILE A 175 13.01 -8.22 7.58
CA ILE A 175 12.10 -7.69 6.55
C ILE A 175 10.82 -8.54 6.53
N TRP A 176 9.74 -7.97 7.08
CA TRP A 176 8.47 -8.65 7.25
C TRP A 176 7.32 -7.83 6.67
N ASP A 177 6.44 -8.50 5.95
CA ASP A 177 5.19 -7.95 5.43
C ASP A 177 3.99 -8.49 6.24
N PRO A 178 2.95 -7.70 6.50
CA PRO A 178 1.72 -8.21 7.09
C PRO A 178 1.04 -9.23 6.17
N LEU A 179 0.62 -10.36 6.73
CA LEU A 179 -0.08 -11.40 5.97
C LEU A 179 -1.37 -10.87 5.34
N THR A 180 -2.10 -10.01 6.07
CA THR A 180 -3.36 -9.39 5.61
C THR A 180 -3.20 -8.67 4.28
N VAL A 181 -2.12 -7.90 4.14
CA VAL A 181 -1.81 -7.15 2.92
C VAL A 181 -1.56 -8.13 1.77
N LYS A 182 -0.64 -9.10 1.96
CA LYS A 182 -0.30 -10.08 0.91
C LYS A 182 -1.51 -10.91 0.48
N ALA A 183 -2.31 -11.40 1.42
CA ALA A 183 -3.50 -12.18 1.13
C ALA A 183 -4.53 -11.37 0.35
N GLN A 184 -4.80 -10.13 0.76
CA GLN A 184 -5.74 -9.25 0.06
C GLN A 184 -5.23 -8.88 -1.33
N THR A 185 -3.92 -8.57 -1.48
CA THR A 185 -3.31 -8.26 -2.78
C THR A 185 -3.48 -9.41 -3.76
N LEU A 186 -3.16 -10.65 -3.34
CA LEU A 186 -3.30 -11.82 -4.20
C LEU A 186 -4.77 -12.09 -4.56
N LYS A 187 -5.67 -12.00 -3.58
CA LYS A 187 -7.11 -12.18 -3.79
C LYS A 187 -7.65 -11.20 -4.83
N THR A 188 -7.41 -9.90 -4.62
CA THR A 188 -7.89 -8.86 -5.54
C THR A 188 -7.26 -8.98 -6.92
N ALA A 189 -5.96 -9.31 -7.01
CA ALA A 189 -5.29 -9.50 -8.31
C ALA A 189 -5.90 -10.66 -9.10
N ILE A 190 -6.15 -11.79 -8.45
CA ILE A 190 -6.76 -12.97 -9.08
C ILE A 190 -8.21 -12.67 -9.48
N GLU A 191 -9.02 -12.10 -8.60
CA GLU A 191 -10.41 -11.71 -8.90
C GLU A 191 -10.49 -10.76 -10.10
N THR A 192 -9.57 -9.79 -10.17
CA THR A 192 -9.47 -8.84 -11.29
C THR A 192 -9.07 -9.55 -12.58
N ALA A 193 -8.09 -10.46 -12.54
CA ALA A 193 -7.69 -11.24 -13.71
C ALA A 193 -8.85 -12.10 -14.24
N ILE A 194 -9.59 -12.78 -13.34
CA ILE A 194 -10.75 -13.58 -13.72
C ILE A 194 -11.87 -12.69 -14.27
N LEU A 195 -12.05 -11.47 -13.77
CA LEU A 195 -13.01 -10.51 -14.33
C LEU A 195 -12.65 -10.15 -15.78
N LEU A 196 -11.39 -9.83 -16.04
CA LEU A 196 -10.92 -9.49 -17.38
C LEU A 196 -11.01 -10.68 -18.36
N LEU A 197 -10.63 -11.88 -17.91
CA LEU A 197 -10.69 -13.09 -18.74
C LEU A 197 -12.13 -13.54 -19.08
N ARG A 198 -13.14 -13.07 -18.33
CA ARG A 198 -14.55 -13.38 -18.59
C ARG A 198 -15.21 -12.45 -19.61
N ILE A 199 -14.52 -11.38 -20.03
CA ILE A 199 -15.06 -10.45 -21.01
C ILE A 199 -14.75 -10.98 -22.40
N ASP A 200 -15.77 -11.41 -23.13
CA ASP A 200 -15.62 -11.92 -24.49
C ASP A 200 -15.61 -10.81 -25.54
N ASP A 201 -16.31 -9.69 -25.29
CA ASP A 201 -16.37 -8.55 -26.20
C ASP A 201 -16.56 -7.22 -25.44
N VAL A 202 -15.98 -6.14 -25.98
CA VAL A 202 -16.04 -4.78 -25.42
C VAL A 202 -16.72 -3.86 -26.42
N VAL A 203 -18.01 -3.57 -26.19
CA VAL A 203 -18.74 -2.60 -27.01
C VAL A 203 -18.52 -1.20 -26.46
N SER A 204 -17.80 -0.36 -27.21
CA SER A 204 -17.60 1.06 -26.88
C SER A 204 -18.66 1.93 -27.57
N GLY A 205 -19.51 2.58 -26.78
CA GLY A 205 -20.50 3.53 -27.30
C GLY A 205 -19.83 4.81 -27.79
N VAL A 206 -19.78 5.03 -29.10
CA VAL A 206 -19.31 6.30 -29.68
C VAL A 206 -20.34 7.38 -29.35
N LYS A 207 -19.96 8.34 -28.51
CA LYS A 207 -20.78 9.52 -28.25
C LYS A 207 -20.81 10.33 -29.55
N LYS A 208 -21.94 10.35 -30.25
CA LYS A 208 -22.15 11.18 -31.45
C LYS A 208 -21.84 12.62 -31.06
N GLN A 209 -20.74 13.17 -31.57
CA GLN A 209 -20.52 14.62 -31.51
C GLN A 209 -21.72 15.26 -32.20
N SER A 210 -22.55 15.95 -31.43
CA SER A 210 -23.55 16.87 -31.97
C SER A 210 -22.78 17.86 -32.85
N GLY A 211 -23.04 17.81 -34.16
CA GLY A 211 -22.35 18.63 -35.15
C GLY A 211 -22.38 20.09 -34.72
N GLU A 212 -21.19 20.68 -34.61
CA GLU A 212 -21.03 22.12 -34.52
C GLU A 212 -21.67 22.75 -35.75
N ASN A 213 -22.49 23.77 -35.50
CA ASN A 213 -23.06 24.65 -36.51
C ASN A 213 -21.94 25.27 -37.35
N THR A 214 -21.70 24.75 -38.56
CA THR A 214 -21.02 25.51 -39.62
C THR A 214 -21.84 26.77 -39.92
N PRO A 215 -21.25 27.98 -39.95
CA PRO A 215 -21.97 29.19 -40.31
C PRO A 215 -22.42 29.12 -41.77
N ALA A 216 -23.66 29.57 -42.04
CA ALA A 216 -24.20 29.68 -43.40
C ALA A 216 -23.31 30.59 -44.28
N PRO A 217 -23.15 30.28 -45.59
CA PRO A 217 -22.43 31.16 -46.49
C PRO A 217 -23.23 32.47 -46.73
N PRO A 218 -22.54 33.60 -46.98
CA PRO A 218 -23.22 34.88 -47.20
C PRO A 218 -23.97 34.85 -48.55
N ALA A 219 -25.12 35.53 -48.59
CA ALA A 219 -25.95 35.65 -49.78
C ALA A 219 -25.23 36.45 -50.89
N PRO A 220 -25.46 36.12 -52.17
CA PRO A 220 -24.90 36.86 -53.30
C PRO A 220 -25.56 38.23 -53.45
N GLU A 221 -24.79 39.19 -53.99
CA GLU A 221 -25.11 40.60 -54.24
C GLU A 221 -26.49 40.87 -54.88
#